data_AF-C9JTH1-F1
#
_entry.id   AF-C9JTH1-F1
#
_cell.length_a   1.000
_cell.length_b   1.000
_cell.length_c   1.000
_cell.angle_alpha   90.00
_cell.angle_beta   90.00
_cell.angle_gamma   90.00
#
_symmetry.space_group_name_H-M   'P 1'
#
loop_
_entity.id
_entity.type
_entity.pdbx_description
1 polymer ?
#
loop_
_entity_poly.entity_id
_entity_poly.type
_entity_poly.pdbx_seq_one_letter_code
_entity_poly.pdbx_strand_id
1 'polypeptide(L)'
;MVLSGALCFRMKDSALKVLYLHNNQLLAGGLHAGKVIKGEEISVVPNRWLDASLSPVILGVQGGSQCLSCGVGQEPTLTLEPVNIMELYLGAKESKSFTFYRRDMGLTSSFESAAYP
;
A
#
# COMPACT_ATOMS: atom_id res chain seq x y z
N MET A 1 -8.92 4.03 20.07
CA MET A 1 -8.02 5.13 19.67
C MET A 1 -7.96 5.15 18.14
N VAL A 2 -8.13 6.32 17.52
CA VAL A 2 -7.99 6.48 16.07
C VAL A 2 -6.69 7.22 15.76
N LEU A 3 -6.05 6.91 14.64
CA LEU A 3 -4.86 7.62 14.18
C LEU A 3 -5.23 9.05 13.78
N SER A 4 -4.39 10.02 14.14
CA SER A 4 -4.50 11.42 13.65
C SER A 4 -3.95 11.60 12.24
N GLY A 5 -3.23 10.60 11.71
CA GLY A 5 -2.68 10.54 10.37
C GLY A 5 -2.12 9.15 10.06
N ALA A 6 -1.88 8.85 8.79
CA ALA A 6 -1.31 7.57 8.39
C ALA A 6 0.12 7.39 8.91
N LEU A 7 0.51 6.13 9.16
CA LEU A 7 1.89 5.80 9.48
C LEU A 7 2.74 5.92 8.21
N CYS A 8 3.96 6.44 8.32
CA CYS A 8 4.88 6.60 7.19
C CYS A 8 5.94 5.50 7.19
N PHE A 9 6.05 4.79 6.06
CA PHE A 9 7.01 3.71 5.84
C PHE A 9 7.82 3.94 4.56
N ARG A 10 9.01 3.33 4.52
CA ARG A 10 9.77 3.15 3.28
C ARG A 10 9.80 1.67 2.94
N MET A 11 9.51 1.35 1.68
CA MET A 11 9.45 -0.02 1.20
C MET A 11 10.51 -0.26 0.12
N LYS A 12 11.13 -1.43 0.20
CA LYS A 12 12.03 -1.98 -0.81
C LYS A 12 11.76 -3.46 -0.95
N ASP A 13 11.99 -4.01 -2.14
CA ASP A 13 11.91 -5.46 -2.34
C ASP A 13 13.09 -6.20 -1.69
N SER A 14 13.05 -7.54 -1.72
CA SER A 14 14.12 -8.38 -1.19
C SER A 14 15.46 -8.22 -1.93
N ALA A 15 15.45 -7.64 -3.14
CA ALA A 15 16.62 -7.29 -3.93
C ALA A 15 17.07 -5.83 -3.69
N LEU A 16 16.55 -5.17 -2.65
CA LEU A 16 16.87 -3.81 -2.24
C LEU A 16 16.47 -2.71 -3.23
N LYS A 17 15.58 -3.00 -4.20
CA LYS A 17 15.02 -1.96 -5.07
C LYS A 17 13.96 -1.20 -4.30
N VAL A 18 14.11 0.13 -4.23
CA VAL A 18 13.16 1.01 -3.56
C VAL A 18 11.92 1.19 -4.42
N LEU A 19 10.77 1.30 -3.77
CA LEU A 19 9.53 1.70 -4.44
C LEU A 19 9.55 3.22 -4.67
N TYR A 20 9.21 3.67 -5.86
CA TYR A 20 9.14 5.10 -6.21
C TYR A 20 7.99 5.36 -7.17
N LEU A 21 7.46 6.57 -7.16
CA LEU A 21 6.34 6.96 -8.02
C LEU A 21 6.83 7.58 -9.34
N HIS A 22 6.31 7.12 -10.46
CA HIS A 22 6.55 7.71 -11.78
C HIS A 22 5.33 7.52 -12.68
N ASN A 23 4.85 8.58 -13.33
CA ASN A 23 3.67 8.56 -14.22
C ASN A 23 2.46 7.82 -13.64
N ASN A 24 2.12 8.11 -12.38
CA ASN A 24 1.02 7.47 -11.63
C ASN A 24 1.13 5.94 -11.50
N GLN A 25 2.35 5.41 -11.53
CA GLN A 25 2.66 4.01 -11.26
C GLN A 25 3.71 3.90 -10.17
N LEU A 26 3.55 2.90 -9.31
CA LEU A 26 4.55 2.56 -8.31
C LEU A 26 5.53 1.55 -8.93
N LEU A 27 6.78 1.95 -9.08
CA LEU A 27 7.84 1.17 -9.71
C LEU A 27 8.90 0.77 -8.69
N ALA A 28 9.64 -0.31 -8.96
CA ALA A 28 10.77 -0.73 -8.14
C ALA A 28 12.09 -0.50 -8.88
N GLY A 29 13.02 0.26 -8.28
CA GLY A 29 14.34 0.54 -8.87
C GLY A 29 15.42 0.82 -7.83
N GLY A 30 16.68 0.79 -8.25
CA GLY A 30 17.82 1.08 -7.35
C GLY A 30 18.64 2.30 -7.81
N LEU A 31 19.09 2.27 -9.06
CA LEU A 31 19.85 3.33 -9.71
C LEU A 31 19.21 3.64 -11.06
N HIS A 32 19.05 4.92 -11.38
CA HIS A 32 18.65 5.39 -12.70
C HIS A 32 19.67 6.41 -13.21
N ALA A 33 20.31 6.12 -14.34
CA ALA A 33 21.36 6.97 -14.93
C ALA A 33 22.46 7.40 -13.92
N GLY A 34 22.89 6.48 -13.05
CA GLY A 34 23.91 6.72 -12.03
C GLY A 34 23.45 7.52 -10.80
N LYS A 35 22.18 7.94 -10.74
CA LYS A 35 21.58 8.59 -9.57
C LYS A 35 20.76 7.60 -8.75
N VAL A 36 20.88 7.71 -7.43
CA VAL A 36 20.05 6.96 -6.48
C VAL A 36 18.62 7.48 -6.61
N ILE A 37 17.68 6.57 -6.84
CA ILE A 37 16.26 6.91 -6.90
C ILE A 37 15.77 7.20 -5.47
N LYS A 38 15.11 8.33 -5.27
CA LYS A 38 14.45 8.62 -3.99
C LYS A 38 13.18 7.78 -3.90
N GLY A 39 13.12 6.89 -2.90
CA GLY A 39 11.94 6.08 -2.66
C GLY A 39 10.74 6.92 -2.21
N GLU A 40 9.56 6.46 -2.60
CA GLU A 40 8.27 6.99 -2.15
C GLU A 40 8.06 6.69 -0.67
N GLU A 41 7.44 7.64 0.04
CA GLU A 41 6.98 7.43 1.41
C GLU A 41 5.57 6.82 1.37
N ILE A 42 5.49 5.56 1.78
CA ILE A 42 4.26 4.79 1.75
C ILE A 42 3.48 5.07 3.04
N SER A 43 2.28 5.63 2.87
CA SER A 43 1.32 5.80 3.95
C SER A 43 0.61 4.48 4.24
N VAL A 44 0.50 4.12 5.51
CA VAL A 44 -0.07 2.84 5.94
C VAL A 44 -1.06 3.06 7.09
N VAL A 45 -2.22 2.43 6.98
CA VAL A 45 -3.24 2.36 8.03
C VAL A 45 -3.77 0.93 8.13
N PRO A 46 -4.15 0.44 9.32
CA PRO A 46 -4.84 -0.83 9.42
C PRO A 46 -6.27 -0.70 8.87
N ASN A 47 -6.78 -1.73 8.21
CA ASN A 47 -8.20 -1.81 7.93
C ASN A 47 -8.93 -2.40 9.14
N ARG A 48 -9.75 -1.58 9.79
CA ARG A 48 -10.43 -1.94 11.05
C ARG A 48 -11.69 -2.78 10.86
N TRP A 49 -12.10 -3.02 9.62
CA TRP A 49 -13.32 -3.74 9.28
C TRP A 49 -13.09 -5.18 8.84
N LEU A 50 -11.84 -5.59 8.65
CA LEU A 50 -11.48 -6.98 8.35
C LEU A 50 -10.85 -7.64 9.59
N ASP A 51 -10.73 -8.97 9.57
CA ASP A 51 -10.13 -9.74 10.65
C ASP A 51 -8.70 -9.29 10.94
N ALA A 52 -8.48 -8.73 12.13
CA ALA A 52 -7.19 -8.20 12.56
C ALA A 52 -6.11 -9.29 12.67
N SER A 53 -6.48 -10.57 12.84
CA SER A 53 -5.52 -11.68 12.90
C SER A 53 -4.77 -11.86 11.57
N LEU A 54 -5.37 -11.44 10.46
CA LEU A 54 -4.79 -11.48 9.12
C LEU A 54 -3.94 -10.24 8.79
N SER A 55 -3.78 -9.31 9.74
CA SER A 55 -3.01 -8.07 9.58
C SER A 55 -3.39 -7.26 8.32
N PRO A 56 -4.68 -6.87 8.16
CA PRO A 56 -5.15 -6.14 7.00
C PRO A 56 -4.67 -4.68 7.02
N VAL A 57 -4.06 -4.23 5.94
CA VAL A 57 -3.53 -2.87 5.77
C VAL A 57 -3.97 -2.25 4.46
N ILE A 58 -4.11 -0.92 4.47
CA ILE A 58 -4.31 -0.09 3.28
C ILE A 58 -3.01 0.69 3.06
N LEU A 59 -2.59 0.75 1.80
CA LEU A 59 -1.34 1.37 1.38
C LEU A 59 -1.65 2.58 0.49
N GLY A 60 -0.99 3.70 0.77
CA GLY A 60 -1.12 4.94 0.01
C GLY A 60 0.21 5.60 -0.32
N VAL A 61 0.18 6.48 -1.31
CA VAL A 61 1.33 7.26 -1.80
C VAL A 61 1.01 8.75 -1.76
N GLN A 62 2.01 9.60 -1.99
CA GLN A 62 1.87 11.06 -2.04
C GLN A 62 1.20 11.60 -0.77
N GLY A 63 1.72 11.19 0.39
CA GLY A 63 1.15 11.54 1.70
C GLY A 63 -0.24 10.94 1.96
N GLY A 64 -0.61 9.88 1.25
CA GLY A 64 -1.89 9.20 1.39
C GLY A 64 -3.01 9.82 0.58
N SER A 65 -2.71 10.66 -0.42
CA SER A 65 -3.72 11.23 -1.32
C SER A 65 -4.21 10.26 -2.41
N GLN A 66 -3.44 9.20 -2.69
CA GLN A 66 -3.83 8.08 -3.54
C GLN A 66 -3.57 6.76 -2.84
N CYS A 67 -4.40 5.74 -3.10
CA CYS A 67 -4.28 4.41 -2.50
C CYS A 67 -4.11 3.31 -3.54
N LEU A 68 -3.37 2.26 -3.17
CA LEU A 68 -3.26 1.03 -3.96
C LEU A 68 -4.58 0.25 -3.90
N SER A 69 -5.04 -0.19 -5.07
CA SER A 69 -6.28 -0.96 -5.25
C SER A 69 -6.06 -2.10 -6.24
N CYS A 70 -6.66 -3.27 -5.99
CA CYS A 70 -6.74 -4.35 -6.96
C CYS A 70 -7.97 -4.25 -7.89
N GLY A 71 -8.75 -3.18 -7.77
CA GLY A 71 -9.98 -2.98 -8.56
C GLY A 71 -11.08 -4.02 -8.26
N VAL A 72 -12.12 -4.02 -9.08
CA VAL A 72 -13.30 -4.91 -8.99
C VAL A 72 -13.53 -5.72 -10.28
N GLY A 73 -12.51 -5.82 -11.13
CA GLY A 73 -12.57 -6.54 -12.40
C GLY A 73 -12.51 -8.06 -12.26
N GLN A 74 -12.62 -8.78 -13.38
CA GLN A 74 -12.41 -10.24 -13.40
C GLN A 74 -10.95 -10.62 -13.08
N GLU A 75 -9.99 -9.82 -13.55
CA GLU A 75 -8.57 -10.03 -13.29
C GLU A 75 -8.05 -8.97 -12.30
N PRO A 76 -7.29 -9.38 -11.27
CA PRO A 76 -6.72 -8.45 -10.32
C PRO A 76 -5.67 -7.58 -11.01
N THR A 77 -5.93 -6.27 -11.09
CA THR A 77 -4.96 -5.29 -11.61
C THR A 77 -4.63 -4.30 -10.52
N LEU A 78 -3.34 -4.16 -10.21
CA LEU A 78 -2.89 -3.19 -9.23
C LEU A 78 -2.88 -1.79 -9.84
N THR A 79 -3.63 -0.88 -9.22
CA THR A 79 -3.81 0.50 -9.67
C THR A 79 -3.64 1.48 -8.51
N LEU A 80 -3.34 2.74 -8.84
CA LEU A 80 -3.41 3.85 -7.91
C LEU A 80 -4.70 4.62 -8.16
N GLU A 81 -5.53 4.69 -7.14
CA GLU A 81 -6.81 5.39 -7.19
C GLU A 81 -6.74 6.70 -6.39
N PRO A 82 -7.36 7.79 -6.87
CA PRO A 82 -7.34 9.11 -6.24
C PRO A 82 -8.30 9.18 -5.04
N VAL A 83 -8.04 8.36 -4.01
CA VAL A 83 -8.78 8.32 -2.76
C VAL A 83 -7.83 8.54 -1.58
N ASN A 84 -8.26 9.33 -0.60
CA ASN A 84 -7.46 9.61 0.57
C ASN A 84 -7.44 8.42 1.54
N ILE A 85 -6.26 8.04 2.01
CA ILE A 85 -6.07 6.90 2.91
C ILE A 85 -6.82 7.05 4.25
N MET A 86 -6.94 8.29 4.77
CA MET A 86 -7.66 8.56 6.00
C MET A 86 -9.18 8.51 5.79
N GLU A 87 -9.68 8.78 4.59
CA GLU A 87 -11.09 8.54 4.25
C GLU A 87 -11.42 7.04 4.30
N LEU A 88 -10.54 6.19 3.75
CA LEU A 88 -10.70 4.74 3.83
C LEU A 88 -10.58 4.22 5.28
N TYR A 89 -9.62 4.75 6.05
CA TYR A 89 -9.41 4.38 7.45
C TYR A 89 -10.58 4.75 8.37
N LEU A 90 -11.10 5.98 8.23
CA LEU A 90 -12.17 6.52 9.08
C LEU A 90 -13.57 6.10 8.60
N GLY A 91 -13.71 5.77 7.32
CA GLY A 91 -14.96 5.32 6.72
C GLY A 91 -15.49 4.02 7.33
N ALA A 92 -16.80 3.82 7.23
CA ALA A 92 -17.50 2.63 7.76
C ALA A 92 -17.64 1.48 6.75
N LYS A 93 -16.73 1.40 5.77
CA LYS A 93 -16.77 0.40 4.67
C LYS A 93 -15.55 -0.50 4.73
N GLU A 94 -15.75 -1.79 4.42
CA GLU A 94 -14.68 -2.78 4.36
C GLU A 94 -13.55 -2.42 3.38
N SER A 95 -13.81 -1.69 2.30
CA SER A 95 -12.77 -1.26 1.35
C SER A 95 -11.83 -2.39 0.90
N LYS A 96 -12.39 -3.59 0.67
CA LYS A 96 -11.63 -4.83 0.46
C LYS A 96 -10.69 -4.76 -0.74
N SER A 97 -11.09 -4.09 -1.83
CA SER A 97 -10.25 -3.85 -3.02
C SER A 97 -8.99 -3.03 -2.73
N PHE A 98 -8.99 -2.22 -1.67
CA PHE A 98 -7.87 -1.39 -1.23
C PHE A 98 -7.00 -2.04 -0.15
N THR A 99 -7.34 -3.27 0.24
CA THR A 99 -6.76 -3.90 1.43
C THR A 99 -5.87 -5.06 1.05
N PHE A 100 -4.74 -5.13 1.74
CA PHE A 100 -3.77 -6.20 1.61
C PHE A 100 -3.53 -6.85 2.98
N TYR A 101 -3.49 -8.17 3.03
CA TYR A 101 -3.06 -8.90 4.22
C TYR A 101 -1.53 -8.93 4.27
N ARG A 102 -0.96 -8.31 5.30
CA ARG A 102 0.48 -8.33 5.53
C ARG A 102 0.86 -9.63 6.24
N ARG A 103 1.65 -10.47 5.60
CA ARG A 103 2.26 -11.65 6.25
C ARG A 103 3.70 -11.36 6.61
N ASP A 104 4.00 -11.36 7.90
CA ASP A 104 5.37 -11.22 8.38
C ASP A 104 6.16 -12.51 8.15
N MET A 105 7.34 -12.40 7.54
CA MET A 105 8.24 -13.51 7.22
C MET A 105 9.63 -13.28 7.84
N GLY A 106 9.72 -12.50 8.92
CA GLY A 106 10.95 -12.15 9.62
C GLY A 106 11.54 -10.83 9.12
N LEU A 107 12.52 -10.90 8.22
CA LEU A 107 13.16 -9.69 7.66
C LEU A 107 12.33 -9.00 6.57
N THR A 108 11.33 -9.70 6.05
CA THR A 108 10.48 -9.25 4.94
C THR A 108 9.02 -9.50 5.26
N SER A 109 8.11 -8.89 4.50
CA SER A 109 6.70 -9.21 4.54
C SER A 109 6.17 -9.37 3.13
N SER A 110 5.19 -10.27 2.95
CA SER A 110 4.37 -10.30 1.73
C SER A 110 3.06 -9.55 1.97
N PHE A 111 2.44 -9.12 0.87
CA PHE A 111 1.17 -8.40 0.86
C PHE A 111 0.24 -9.11 -0.12
N GLU A 112 -0.78 -9.80 0.40
CA GLU A 112 -1.76 -10.57 -0.36
C GLU A 112 -3.04 -9.74 -0.52
N SER A 113 -3.66 -9.75 -1.71
CA SER A 113 -4.88 -8.95 -1.93
C SER A 113 -6.06 -9.52 -1.13
N ALA A 114 -6.74 -8.68 -0.35
CA ALA A 114 -7.93 -9.14 0.36
C ALA A 114 -9.09 -9.41 -0.60
N ALA A 115 -9.18 -8.69 -1.71
CA ALA A 115 -10.24 -8.87 -2.71
C ALA A 115 -10.01 -10.07 -3.63
N TYR A 116 -8.75 -10.49 -3.81
CA TYR A 116 -8.35 -11.60 -4.69
C TYR A 116 -7.36 -12.51 -3.95
N PRO A 117 -7.85 -13.47 -3.15
CA PRO A 117 -7.03 -14.46 -2.45
C PRO A 117 -6.27 -15.41 -3.39
#